data_AF-A0A087L4S8-F1
#
_entry.id   AF-A0A087L4S8-F1
#
_cell.length_a   1.000
_cell.length_b   1.000
_cell.length_c   1.000
_cell.angle_alpha   90.00
_cell.angle_beta   90.00
_cell.angle_gamma   90.00
#
_symmetry.space_group_name_H-M   'P 1'
#
loop_
_entity.id
_entity.type
_entity.pdbx_description
1 polymer ?
#
loop_
_entity_poly.entity_id
_entity_poly.type
_entity_poly.pdbx_seq_one_letter_code
_entity_poly.pdbx_strand_id
1 'polypeptide(L)'
;MKYQQLENLESGWKWKYLVKKHREGELITRHIETSLALGAVDELLKLENEPIKVLAWIDMHMNPELDNRMKQTIRARRKRHFNAEHQHTRKKSIDLEFLVWQRLAALARRRGVTLSETVVQLIEDAERKEKYASQMSSLKQDLKAILGKDDDQ
;
A
#
# COMPACT_ATOMS: atom_id res chain seq x y z
N MET A 1 5.67 10.29 15.25
CA MET A 1 5.89 9.36 14.11
C MET A 1 5.56 7.94 14.57
N LYS A 2 4.88 7.10 13.76
CA LYS A 2 4.43 5.74 14.18
C LYS A 2 5.53 4.66 14.15
N TYR A 3 6.52 4.79 13.27
CA TYR A 3 7.60 3.82 13.09
C TYR A 3 8.96 4.46 13.39
N GLN A 4 9.85 3.73 14.06
CA GLN A 4 11.23 4.17 14.32
C GLN A 4 12.01 4.29 13.01
N GLN A 5 12.91 5.28 12.92
CA GLN A 5 13.85 5.38 11.81
C GLN A 5 15.08 4.55 12.13
N LEU A 6 15.49 3.67 11.20
CA LEU A 6 16.65 2.81 11.37
C LEU A 6 17.77 3.34 10.48
N GLU A 7 18.50 4.35 10.95
CA GLU A 7 19.43 5.14 10.12
C GLU A 7 20.42 4.27 9.33
N ASN A 8 21.07 3.30 9.98
CA ASN A 8 22.02 2.40 9.32
C ASN A 8 21.37 1.56 8.21
N LEU A 9 20.20 0.98 8.48
CA LEU A 9 19.48 0.14 7.51
C LEU A 9 18.91 0.98 6.35
N GLU A 10 18.39 2.15 6.68
CA GLU A 10 17.80 3.07 5.69
C GLU A 10 18.84 3.71 4.79
N SER A 11 20.05 4.00 5.28
CA SER A 11 21.16 4.43 4.45
C SER A 11 21.48 3.39 3.36
N GLY A 12 21.49 2.10 3.71
CA GLY A 12 21.62 1.04 2.72
C GLY A 12 20.48 1.00 1.69
N TRP A 13 19.24 1.30 2.10
CA TRP A 13 18.12 1.40 1.16
C TRP A 13 18.22 2.61 0.23
N LYS A 14 18.69 3.76 0.75
CA LYS A 14 18.92 4.98 -0.03
C LYS A 14 20.00 4.75 -1.08
N TRP A 15 21.13 4.15 -0.69
CA TRP A 15 22.21 3.79 -1.61
C TRP A 15 21.72 2.86 -2.72
N LYS A 16 21.04 1.75 -2.38
CA LYS A 16 20.47 0.82 -3.37
C LYS A 16 19.47 1.50 -4.32
N TYR A 17 18.68 2.43 -3.81
CA TYR A 17 17.73 3.21 -4.62
C TYR A 17 18.46 4.11 -5.63
N LEU A 18 19.47 4.85 -5.19
CA LEU A 18 20.25 5.75 -6.03
C LEU A 18 21.02 5.01 -7.12
N VAL A 19 21.70 3.92 -6.77
CA VAL A 19 22.42 3.08 -7.74
C VAL A 19 21.45 2.50 -8.78
N LYS A 20 20.25 2.07 -8.36
CA LYS A 20 19.21 1.60 -9.31
C LYS A 20 18.80 2.72 -10.26
N LYS A 21 18.54 3.92 -9.75
CA LYS A 21 18.09 5.07 -10.55
C LYS A 21 19.14 5.52 -11.57
N HIS A 22 20.41 5.52 -11.17
CA HIS A 22 21.51 5.76 -12.08
C HIS A 22 21.58 4.71 -13.20
N ARG A 23 21.43 3.41 -12.87
CA ARG A 23 21.40 2.33 -13.87
C ARG A 23 20.21 2.42 -14.83
N GLU A 24 19.10 3.02 -14.40
CA GLU A 24 17.93 3.32 -15.23
C GLU A 24 18.14 4.56 -16.12
N GLY A 25 19.28 5.26 -16.01
CA GLY A 25 19.61 6.46 -16.78
C GLY A 25 19.03 7.75 -16.21
N GLU A 26 18.48 7.75 -14.99
CA GLU A 26 18.01 8.97 -14.33
C GLU A 26 19.16 9.80 -13.77
N LEU A 27 19.04 11.13 -13.86
CA LEU A 27 19.99 12.09 -13.28
C LEU A 27 19.86 12.10 -11.74
N ILE A 28 20.79 11.43 -11.07
CA ILE A 28 20.82 11.35 -9.61
C ILE A 28 21.48 12.56 -8.94
N THR A 29 22.31 13.30 -9.68
CA THR A 29 23.03 14.47 -9.16
C THR A 29 22.34 15.79 -9.54
N ARG A 30 22.60 16.84 -8.77
CA ARG A 30 22.19 18.22 -9.08
C ARG A 30 23.12 18.97 -10.03
N HIS A 31 24.23 18.35 -10.40
CA HIS A 31 25.28 18.98 -11.22
C HIS A 31 24.84 19.03 -12.69
N ILE A 32 24.98 20.20 -13.31
CA ILE A 32 24.68 20.40 -14.73
C ILE A 32 25.81 19.81 -15.60
N GLU A 33 27.05 19.90 -15.12
CA GLU A 33 28.23 19.39 -15.81
C GLU A 33 28.34 17.87 -15.70
N THR A 34 28.46 17.20 -16.84
CA THR A 34 28.55 15.74 -16.94
C THR A 34 29.76 15.18 -16.20
N SER A 35 30.91 15.86 -16.23
CA SER A 35 32.14 15.44 -15.53
C SER A 35 31.95 15.42 -14.02
N LEU A 36 31.38 16.48 -13.45
CA LEU A 36 31.08 16.58 -12.02
C LEU A 36 29.99 15.59 -11.59
N ALA A 37 28.98 15.39 -12.45
CA ALA A 37 27.95 14.38 -12.21
C ALA A 37 28.56 12.97 -12.14
N LEU A 38 29.37 12.58 -13.12
CA LEU A 38 30.04 11.28 -13.15
C LEU A 38 30.97 11.07 -11.96
N GLY A 39 31.77 12.08 -11.61
CA GLY A 39 32.66 12.00 -10.44
C GLY A 39 31.91 11.76 -9.13
N ALA A 40 30.78 12.44 -8.94
CA ALA A 40 29.94 12.21 -7.77
C ALA A 40 29.28 10.82 -7.78
N VAL A 41 28.90 10.28 -8.95
CA VAL A 41 28.39 8.90 -9.05
C VAL A 41 29.48 7.89 -8.69
N ASP A 42 30.69 8.07 -9.20
CA ASP A 42 31.82 7.17 -8.91
C ASP A 42 32.19 7.17 -7.43
N GLU A 43 32.05 8.32 -6.76
CA GLU A 43 32.16 8.39 -5.30
C GLU A 43 31.06 7.56 -4.63
N LEU A 44 29.79 7.77 -5.02
CA LEU A 44 28.65 7.06 -4.43
C LEU A 44 28.81 5.54 -4.53
N LEU A 45 29.31 5.01 -5.65
CA LEU A 45 29.48 3.57 -5.86
C LEU A 45 30.46 2.94 -4.86
N LYS A 46 31.41 3.71 -4.32
CA LYS A 46 32.39 3.22 -3.32
C LYS A 46 31.84 3.21 -1.89
N LEU A 47 30.74 3.93 -1.64
CA LEU A 47 30.18 4.17 -0.30
C LEU A 47 29.17 3.09 0.17
N GLU A 48 29.11 1.91 -0.46
CA GLU A 48 28.07 0.89 -0.21
C GLU A 48 27.87 0.55 1.28
N ASN A 49 28.97 0.43 2.03
CA ASN A 49 28.96 0.03 3.44
C ASN A 49 29.17 1.20 4.41
N GLU A 50 29.11 2.45 3.94
CA GLU A 50 29.46 3.64 4.74
C GLU A 50 28.25 4.56 4.95
N PRO A 51 27.35 4.24 5.92
CA PRO A 51 26.05 4.88 6.04
C PRO A 51 26.12 6.39 6.29
N ILE A 52 27.14 6.87 7.02
CA ILE A 52 27.34 8.28 7.33
C ILE A 52 27.72 9.06 6.06
N LYS A 53 28.65 8.51 5.26
CA LYS A 53 29.10 9.14 4.02
C LYS A 53 28.02 9.13 2.94
N VAL A 54 27.17 8.10 2.90
CA VAL A 54 25.99 8.10 2.01
C VAL A 54 25.05 9.27 2.31
N LEU A 55 24.83 9.60 3.59
CA LEU A 55 24.00 10.75 3.96
C LEU A 55 24.66 12.07 3.56
N ALA A 56 25.94 12.23 3.84
CA ALA A 56 26.70 13.41 3.42
C ALA A 56 26.66 13.59 1.90
N TRP A 57 26.82 12.51 1.14
CA TRP A 57 26.72 12.52 -0.32
C TRP A 57 25.34 13.00 -0.79
N ILE A 58 24.27 12.52 -0.16
CA ILE A 58 22.90 12.96 -0.49
C ILE A 58 22.76 14.47 -0.25
N ASP A 59 23.22 14.98 0.88
CA ASP A 59 23.11 16.41 1.17
C ASP A 59 23.95 17.28 0.21
N MET A 60 25.07 16.74 -0.31
CA MET A 60 26.03 17.45 -1.15
C MET A 60 25.79 17.34 -2.66
N HIS A 61 25.21 16.25 -3.16
CA HIS A 61 25.17 15.97 -4.60
C HIS A 61 23.79 15.65 -5.15
N MET A 62 22.81 15.36 -4.29
CA MET A 62 21.49 14.87 -4.72
C MET A 62 20.70 15.87 -5.56
N ASN A 63 20.05 15.36 -6.61
CA ASN A 63 19.01 16.08 -7.35
C ASN A 63 17.76 16.34 -6.46
N PRO A 64 17.32 17.59 -6.25
CA PRO A 64 16.15 17.92 -5.43
C PRO A 64 14.86 17.22 -5.84
N GLU A 65 14.65 16.99 -7.14
CA GLU A 65 13.46 16.28 -7.64
C GLU A 65 13.46 14.79 -7.24
N LEU A 66 14.65 14.18 -7.26
CA LEU A 66 14.83 12.78 -6.88
C LEU A 66 14.74 12.60 -5.36
N ASP A 67 15.20 13.58 -4.57
CA ASP A 67 15.15 13.53 -3.12
C ASP A 67 13.72 13.39 -2.58
N ASN A 68 12.78 14.17 -3.11
CA ASN A 68 11.38 14.06 -2.71
C ASN A 68 10.79 12.67 -3.01
N ARG A 69 11.06 12.13 -4.21
CA ARG A 69 10.63 10.77 -4.59
C ARG A 69 11.28 9.71 -3.69
N MET A 70 12.59 9.83 -3.44
CA MET A 70 13.34 8.93 -2.57
C MET A 70 12.78 8.92 -1.15
N LYS A 71 12.53 10.09 -0.55
CA LYS A 71 11.95 10.21 0.81
C LYS A 71 10.63 9.45 0.91
N GLN A 72 9.76 9.56 -0.10
CA GLN A 72 8.50 8.80 -0.14
C GLN A 72 8.74 7.29 -0.29
N THR A 73 9.66 6.87 -1.17
CA THR A 73 10.02 5.46 -1.36
C THR A 73 10.58 4.84 -0.08
N ILE A 74 11.49 5.53 0.61
CA ILE A 74 12.06 5.07 1.89
C ILE A 74 10.99 5.01 2.98
N ARG A 75 10.09 6.01 3.06
CA ARG A 75 8.94 5.97 3.98
C ARG A 75 8.05 4.76 3.74
N ALA A 76 7.75 4.46 2.47
CA ALA A 76 6.95 3.29 2.09
C ALA A 76 7.66 1.98 2.45
N ARG A 77 8.98 1.90 2.20
CA ARG A 77 9.79 0.72 2.54
C ARG A 77 9.86 0.50 4.05
N ARG A 78 10.08 1.56 4.84
CA ARG A 78 10.06 1.53 6.31
C ARG A 78 8.72 0.99 6.83
N LYS A 79 7.61 1.55 6.35
CA LYS A 79 6.27 1.06 6.73
C LYS A 79 6.09 -0.42 6.39
N ARG A 80 6.52 -0.87 5.21
CA ARG A 80 6.41 -2.28 4.78
C ARG A 80 7.29 -3.21 5.61
N HIS A 81 8.49 -2.76 6.00
CA HIS A 81 9.41 -3.50 6.85
C HIS A 81 8.75 -3.86 8.19
N PHE A 82 8.29 -2.85 8.94
CA PHE A 82 7.62 -3.09 10.22
C PHE A 82 6.28 -3.82 10.08
N ASN A 83 5.49 -3.52 9.03
CA ASN A 83 4.24 -4.24 8.79
C ASN A 83 4.44 -5.70 8.38
N ALA A 84 5.64 -6.12 7.99
CA ALA A 84 5.92 -7.52 7.66
C ALA A 84 5.99 -8.40 8.92
N GLU A 85 6.28 -7.81 10.08
CA GLU A 85 6.44 -8.52 11.37
C GLU A 85 5.12 -9.14 11.85
N HIS A 86 3.98 -8.46 11.61
CA HIS A 86 2.68 -8.89 12.12
C HIS A 86 1.70 -9.17 10.99
N GLN A 87 1.09 -10.38 10.99
CA GLN A 87 0.17 -10.82 9.94
C GLN A 87 -1.00 -9.86 9.70
N HIS A 88 -1.62 -9.33 10.76
CA HIS A 88 -2.76 -8.40 10.65
C HIS A 88 -2.40 -7.03 10.05
N THR A 89 -1.10 -6.68 10.02
CA THR A 89 -0.62 -5.42 9.41
C THR A 89 -0.09 -5.61 7.99
N ARG A 90 0.16 -6.85 7.57
CA ARG A 90 0.56 -7.21 6.20
C ARG A 90 -0.58 -6.91 5.22
N LYS A 91 -0.20 -6.50 4.02
CA LYS A 91 -1.14 -6.23 2.91
C LYS A 91 -0.87 -7.21 1.78
N LYS A 92 -1.93 -7.56 1.05
CA LYS A 92 -1.88 -8.43 -0.13
C LYS A 92 -2.25 -7.61 -1.36
N SER A 93 -1.48 -7.76 -2.42
CA SER A 93 -1.87 -7.28 -3.74
C SER A 93 -2.81 -8.31 -4.35
N ILE A 94 -3.93 -7.83 -4.89
CA ILE A 94 -4.91 -8.62 -5.65
C ILE A 94 -5.21 -7.86 -6.94
N ASP A 95 -5.41 -8.60 -8.01
CA ASP A 95 -5.89 -8.04 -9.27
C ASP A 95 -7.40 -8.29 -9.37
N LEU A 96 -8.13 -7.27 -9.80
CA LEU A 96 -9.58 -7.32 -10.03
C LEU A 96 -9.85 -6.95 -11.48
N GLU A 97 -10.88 -7.54 -12.06
CA GLU A 97 -11.41 -7.07 -13.34
C GLU A 97 -11.82 -5.60 -13.25
N PHE A 98 -11.62 -4.86 -14.34
CA PHE A 98 -11.80 -3.42 -14.36
C PHE A 98 -13.19 -2.96 -13.87
N LEU A 99 -14.25 -3.61 -14.34
CA LEU A 99 -15.62 -3.27 -13.96
C LEU A 99 -15.93 -3.60 -12.48
N VAL A 100 -15.34 -4.69 -11.95
CA VAL A 100 -15.49 -5.07 -10.54
C VAL A 100 -14.81 -4.03 -9.66
N TRP A 101 -13.57 -3.66 -9.99
CA TRP A 101 -12.85 -2.59 -9.31
C TRP A 101 -13.61 -1.27 -9.36
N GLN A 102 -14.16 -0.88 -10.51
CA GLN A 102 -14.88 0.37 -10.68
C GLN A 102 -16.10 0.44 -9.75
N ARG A 103 -16.90 -0.62 -9.65
CA ARG A 103 -18.06 -0.68 -8.76
C ARG A 103 -17.66 -0.63 -7.29
N LEU A 104 -16.63 -1.41 -6.90
CA LEU A 104 -16.14 -1.43 -5.53
C LEU A 104 -15.56 -0.06 -5.12
N ALA A 105 -14.78 0.57 -5.99
CA ALA A 105 -14.20 1.89 -5.76
C ALA A 105 -15.25 3.00 -5.67
N ALA A 106 -16.27 2.96 -6.53
CA ALA A 106 -17.38 3.91 -6.47
C ALA A 106 -18.16 3.77 -5.15
N LEU A 107 -18.42 2.54 -4.71
CA LEU A 107 -19.13 2.27 -3.46
C LEU A 107 -18.31 2.69 -2.24
N ALA A 108 -17.01 2.39 -2.21
CA ALA A 108 -16.08 2.81 -1.15
C ALA A 108 -16.01 4.34 -1.06
N ARG A 109 -15.88 5.03 -2.20
CA ARG A 109 -15.87 6.51 -2.26
C ARG A 109 -17.18 7.10 -1.77
N ARG A 110 -18.33 6.56 -2.19
CA ARG A 110 -19.66 7.02 -1.75
C ARG A 110 -19.85 6.85 -0.24
N ARG A 111 -19.30 5.79 0.35
CA ARG A 111 -19.38 5.52 1.79
C ARG A 111 -18.27 6.22 2.60
N GLY A 112 -17.30 6.87 1.95
CA GLY A 112 -16.18 7.53 2.63
C GLY A 112 -15.21 6.58 3.35
N VAL A 113 -15.17 5.31 2.97
CA VAL A 113 -14.35 4.26 3.61
C VAL A 113 -13.35 3.66 2.64
N THR A 114 -12.37 2.93 3.16
CA THR A 114 -11.37 2.24 2.32
C THR A 114 -12.00 1.05 1.57
N LEU A 115 -11.35 0.60 0.49
CA LEU A 115 -11.75 -0.60 -0.24
C LEU A 115 -11.82 -1.82 0.68
N SER A 116 -10.87 -1.97 1.62
CA SER A 116 -10.85 -3.10 2.56
C SER A 116 -12.03 -3.08 3.52
N GLU A 117 -12.35 -1.92 4.11
CA GLU A 117 -13.53 -1.79 4.99
C GLU A 117 -14.83 -2.01 4.22
N THR A 118 -14.88 -1.56 2.97
CA THR A 118 -16.02 -1.79 2.08
C THR A 118 -16.25 -3.28 1.84
N VAL A 119 -15.18 -4.05 1.59
CA VAL A 119 -15.28 -5.51 1.41
C VAL A 119 -15.82 -6.17 2.67
N VAL A 120 -15.36 -5.78 3.87
CA VAL A 120 -15.86 -6.31 5.13
C VAL A 120 -17.35 -6.04 5.29
N GLN A 121 -17.80 -4.79 5.08
CA GLN A 121 -19.21 -4.44 5.15
C GLN A 121 -20.07 -5.22 4.15
N LEU A 122 -19.59 -5.41 2.92
CA LEU A 122 -20.33 -6.17 1.90
C LEU A 122 -20.47 -7.65 2.26
N ILE A 123 -19.45 -8.25 2.89
CA ILE A 123 -19.51 -9.62 3.39
C ILE A 123 -20.55 -9.73 4.50
N GLU A 124 -20.48 -8.84 5.49
CA GLU A 124 -21.44 -8.83 6.60
C GLU A 124 -22.88 -8.57 6.12
N ASP A 125 -23.08 -7.65 5.17
CA ASP A 125 -24.38 -7.34 4.58
C ASP A 125 -24.95 -8.56 3.83
N ALA A 126 -24.09 -9.31 3.11
CA ALA A 126 -24.49 -10.52 2.40
C ALA A 126 -24.88 -11.65 3.37
N GLU A 127 -24.09 -11.90 4.42
CA GLU A 127 -24.41 -12.89 5.46
C GLU A 127 -25.71 -12.56 6.19
N ARG A 128 -25.96 -11.28 6.48
CA ARG A 128 -27.22 -10.84 7.10
C ARG A 128 -28.39 -11.03 6.16
N LYS A 129 -28.24 -10.74 4.86
CA LYS A 129 -29.30 -10.93 3.87
C LYS A 129 -29.78 -12.39 3.81
N GLU A 130 -28.87 -13.36 3.87
CA GLU A 130 -29.22 -14.78 3.91
C GLU A 130 -30.00 -15.15 5.18
N LYS A 131 -29.53 -14.67 6.35
CA LYS A 131 -30.22 -14.86 7.63
C LYS A 131 -31.62 -14.25 7.61
N TYR A 132 -31.77 -13.03 7.11
CA TYR A 132 -33.07 -12.36 6.99
C TYR A 132 -34.03 -13.12 6.06
N ALA A 133 -33.54 -13.66 4.94
CA ALA A 133 -34.37 -14.47 4.04
C ALA A 133 -34.89 -15.74 4.73
N SER A 134 -34.03 -16.44 5.48
CA SER A 134 -34.40 -17.63 6.25
C SER A 134 -35.43 -17.29 7.35
N GLN A 135 -35.18 -16.24 8.13
CA GLN A 135 -36.11 -15.77 9.17
C GLN A 135 -37.46 -15.36 8.59
N MET A 136 -37.46 -14.64 7.47
CA MET A 136 -38.69 -14.23 6.78
C MET A 136 -39.46 -15.43 6.23
N SER A 137 -38.75 -16.45 5.74
CA SER A 137 -39.37 -17.71 5.29
C SER A 137 -40.01 -18.47 6.45
N SER A 138 -39.29 -18.63 7.56
CA SER A 138 -39.81 -19.25 8.79
C SER A 138 -41.04 -18.50 9.29
N LEU A 139 -40.95 -17.18 9.43
CA LEU A 139 -42.06 -16.37 9.92
C LEU A 139 -43.30 -16.49 9.03
N LYS A 140 -43.13 -16.53 7.70
CA LYS A 140 -44.24 -16.77 6.77
C LYS A 140 -44.86 -18.15 6.94
N GLN A 141 -44.05 -19.19 7.14
CA GLN A 141 -44.53 -20.55 7.39
C GLN A 141 -45.28 -20.64 8.72
N ASP A 142 -44.71 -20.07 9.78
CA ASP A 142 -45.31 -20.03 11.12
C ASP A 142 -46.66 -19.31 11.09
N LEU A 143 -46.73 -18.17 10.39
CA LEU A 143 -47.99 -17.44 10.21
C LEU A 143 -49.00 -18.23 9.37
N LYS A 144 -48.58 -18.90 8.28
CA LYS A 144 -49.47 -19.74 7.46
C LYS A 144 -50.08 -20.87 8.31
N ALA A 145 -49.26 -21.52 9.15
CA ALA A 145 -49.69 -22.58 10.05
C ALA A 145 -50.69 -22.07 11.12
N ILE A 146 -50.43 -20.91 11.74
CA ILE A 146 -51.32 -20.31 12.74
C ILE A 146 -52.66 -19.88 12.13
N LEU A 147 -52.65 -19.35 10.90
CA LEU A 147 -53.87 -18.94 10.19
C LEU A 147 -54.73 -20.11 9.70
N GLY A 148 -54.29 -21.35 9.89
CA GLY A 148 -55.05 -22.55 9.52
C GLY A 148 -55.32 -22.67 8.02
N LYS A 149 -54.55 -21.94 7.17
CA LYS A 149 -54.58 -22.13 5.72
C LYS A 149 -53.70 -23.32 5.37
N ASP A 150 -54.05 -24.49 5.89
CA ASP A 150 -53.72 -25.71 5.16
C ASP A 150 -54.52 -25.65 3.86
N ASP A 151 -53.85 -26.01 2.77
CA ASP A 151 -54.40 -25.88 1.43
C ASP A 151 -55.72 -26.67 1.35
N ASP A 152 -56.86 -25.96 1.43
CA ASP A 152 -58.12 -26.44 0.88
C ASP A 152 -57.84 -26.79 -0.60
N GLN A 153 -58.16 -28.03 -0.94
CA GLN A 153 -58.03 -28.64 -2.27
C GLN A 153 -58.54 -27.75 -3.41
#